data_AF-A0A4U0VYD0-F1
#
_entry.id   AF-A0A4U0VYD0-F1
#
_cell.length_a   1.000
_cell.length_b   1.000
_cell.length_c   1.000
_cell.angle_alpha   90.00
_cell.angle_beta   90.00
_cell.angle_gamma   90.00
#
_symmetry.space_group_name_H-M   'P 1'
#
loop_
_entity.id
_entity.type
_entity.pdbx_description
1 polymer ?
#
loop_
_entity_poly.entity_id
_entity_poly.type
_entity_poly.pdbx_seq_one_letter_code
_entity_poly.pdbx_strand_id
1 'polypeptide(L)'
;MHGEISGLHRCTEVLTERGLSPQEILAAWRDFTMYTTGEPCPMCASALRWAGMGEVVWATSIETIIKGGRNQIYLPSSLIVSASYSLPHQTHWFGSVLANETDPHFFHQFNESAACPNSCTRQDVEGSRVSMCLPDEQWTRDWKAREGEWERQLMETKGAIAEEWYGVGAGSGAGKKVRSRRHDEL
;
A
#
# COMPACT_ATOMS: atom_id res chain seq x y z
N MET A 1 -9.29 -5.91 6.22
CA MET A 1 -8.45 -4.82 6.79
C MET A 1 -7.87 -4.04 5.61
N HIS A 2 -7.73 -2.71 5.71
CA HIS A 2 -7.14 -1.89 4.63
C HIS A 2 -5.61 -2.06 4.58
N GLY A 3 -5.02 -1.90 3.40
CA GLY A 3 -3.60 -2.17 3.17
C GLY A 3 -2.67 -1.33 4.03
N GLU A 4 -2.99 -0.06 4.26
CA GLU A 4 -2.18 0.86 5.07
C GLU A 4 -2.15 0.45 6.55
N ILE A 5 -3.29 0.00 7.07
CA ILE A 5 -3.40 -0.48 8.46
C ILE A 5 -2.66 -1.81 8.61
N SER A 6 -2.83 -2.73 7.65
CA SER A 6 -2.05 -3.97 7.61
C SER A 6 -0.55 -3.70 7.53
N GLY A 7 -0.12 -2.69 6.75
CA GLY A 7 1.27 -2.27 6.65
C GLY A 7 1.82 -1.71 7.98
N LEU A 8 1.06 -0.86 8.67
CA LEU A 8 1.44 -0.33 9.99
C LEU A 8 1.59 -1.45 11.03
N HIS A 9 0.61 -2.36 11.12
CA HIS A 9 0.68 -3.51 12.02
C HIS A 9 1.88 -4.38 11.72
N ARG A 10 2.07 -4.75 10.44
CA ARG A 10 3.16 -5.65 10.06
C ARG A 10 4.54 -5.04 10.29
N CYS A 11 4.72 -3.77 9.94
CA CYS A 11 5.99 -3.08 10.20
C CYS A 11 6.28 -2.97 11.71
N THR A 12 5.26 -2.72 12.54
CA THR A 12 5.40 -2.73 14.00
C THR A 12 5.87 -4.10 14.53
N GLU A 13 5.29 -5.19 14.04
CA GLU A 13 5.72 -6.55 14.39
C GLU A 13 7.18 -6.80 14.01
N VAL A 14 7.56 -6.49 12.76
CA VAL A 14 8.92 -6.66 12.26
C VAL A 14 9.94 -5.85 13.07
N LEU A 15 9.61 -4.61 13.44
CA LEU A 15 10.51 -3.78 14.25
C LEU A 15 10.60 -4.27 15.70
N THR A 16 9.50 -4.80 16.25
CA THR A 16 9.48 -5.43 17.58
C THR A 16 10.35 -6.68 17.60
N GLU A 17 10.28 -7.53 16.57
CA GLU A 17 11.13 -8.72 16.41
C GLU A 17 12.62 -8.36 16.26
N ARG A 18 12.93 -7.15 15.78
CA ARG A 18 14.29 -6.60 15.75
C ARG A 18 14.76 -6.03 17.09
N GLY A 19 13.93 -6.08 18.12
CA GLY A 19 14.25 -5.64 19.48
C GLY A 19 14.03 -4.16 19.74
N LEU A 20 13.33 -3.43 18.86
CA LEU A 20 13.00 -2.03 19.12
C LEU A 20 11.86 -1.94 20.15
N SER A 21 11.99 -1.00 21.08
CA SER A 21 10.93 -0.61 22.01
C SER A 21 9.80 0.13 21.30
N PRO A 22 8.58 0.19 21.88
CA PRO A 22 7.48 0.96 21.31
C PRO A 22 7.82 2.44 21.04
N GLN A 23 8.64 3.06 21.88
CA GLN A 23 9.06 4.46 21.69
C GLN A 23 10.03 4.61 20.51
N GLU A 24 10.95 3.67 20.32
CA GLU A 24 11.85 3.66 19.16
C GLU A 24 11.09 3.42 17.86
N ILE A 25 10.11 2.51 17.86
CA ILE A 25 9.23 2.26 16.71
C ILE A 25 8.45 3.53 16.37
N LEU A 26 7.85 4.19 17.36
CA LEU A 26 7.10 5.42 17.16
C LEU A 26 7.99 6.52 16.54
N ALA A 27 9.24 6.65 17.01
CA ALA A 27 10.18 7.62 16.47
C ALA A 27 10.64 7.28 15.04
N ALA A 28 10.67 6.00 14.67
CA ALA A 28 11.15 5.54 13.37
C ALA A 28 10.17 5.83 12.23
N TRP A 29 8.86 6.00 12.48
CA TRP A 29 7.86 6.24 11.42
C TRP A 29 8.19 7.43 10.52
N ARG A 30 8.83 8.46 11.06
CA ARG A 30 9.26 9.64 10.30
C ARG A 30 10.29 9.34 9.21
N ASP A 31 10.98 8.20 9.31
CA ASP A 31 12.03 7.76 8.39
C ASP A 31 11.51 6.75 7.36
N PHE A 32 10.21 6.42 7.38
CA PHE A 32 9.56 5.49 6.46
C PHE A 32 8.70 6.19 5.41
N THR A 33 8.54 5.50 4.27
CA THR A 33 7.57 5.82 3.22
C THR A 33 6.49 4.73 3.16
N MET A 34 5.22 5.13 3.18
CA MET A 34 4.09 4.27 2.86
C MET A 34 3.76 4.36 1.37
N TYR A 35 3.86 3.25 0.65
CA TYR A 35 3.38 3.13 -0.73
C TYR A 35 2.05 2.38 -0.75
N THR A 36 1.00 2.98 -1.32
CA THR A 36 -0.32 2.36 -1.42
C THR A 36 -0.92 2.58 -2.81
N THR A 37 -1.63 1.57 -3.33
CA THR A 37 -2.23 1.65 -4.67
C THR A 37 -3.48 2.51 -4.71
N GLY A 38 -4.18 2.67 -3.59
CA GLY A 38 -5.32 3.56 -3.46
C GLY A 38 -5.02 4.71 -2.52
N GLU A 39 -5.60 5.87 -2.79
CA GLU A 39 -5.57 7.03 -1.90
C GLU A 39 -6.07 6.63 -0.50
N PRO A 40 -5.31 6.93 0.58
CA PRO A 40 -5.72 6.56 1.93
C PRO A 40 -7.09 7.10 2.28
N CYS A 41 -8.01 6.21 2.66
CA CYS A 41 -9.32 6.61 3.14
C CYS A 41 -9.18 7.45 4.43
N PRO A 42 -10.23 8.18 4.88
CA PRO A 42 -10.13 9.07 6.02
C PRO A 42 -9.56 8.43 7.29
N MET A 43 -9.90 7.16 7.54
CA MET A 43 -9.33 6.39 8.66
C MET A 43 -7.83 6.14 8.47
N CYS A 44 -7.41 5.62 7.32
CA CYS A 44 -6.01 5.31 7.05
C CYS A 44 -5.15 6.58 7.00
N ALA A 45 -5.63 7.64 6.34
CA ALA A 45 -4.96 8.93 6.30
C ALA A 45 -4.74 9.49 7.72
N SER A 46 -5.76 9.43 8.57
CA SER A 46 -5.66 9.87 9.96
C SER A 46 -4.66 9.02 10.74
N ALA A 47 -4.67 7.69 10.58
CA ALA A 47 -3.74 6.79 11.25
C ALA A 47 -2.27 7.09 10.86
N LEU A 48 -1.99 7.26 9.56
CA LEU A 48 -0.65 7.59 9.07
C LEU A 48 -0.15 8.94 9.60
N ARG A 49 -1.03 9.95 9.64
CA ARG A 49 -0.71 11.27 10.20
C ARG A 49 -0.46 11.22 11.70
N TRP A 50 -1.29 10.51 12.46
CA TRP A 50 -1.10 10.32 13.90
C TRP A 50 0.16 9.54 14.24
N ALA A 51 0.52 8.54 13.43
CA ALA A 51 1.75 7.77 13.61
C ALA A 51 3.03 8.59 13.36
N GLY A 52 2.93 9.74 12.68
CA GLY A 52 4.09 10.54 12.31
C GLY A 52 4.87 9.96 11.12
N MET A 53 4.17 9.31 10.18
CA MET A 53 4.78 8.77 8.96
C MET A 53 5.57 9.85 8.20
N GLY A 54 6.77 9.54 7.71
CA GLY A 54 7.61 10.50 6.99
C GLY A 54 7.06 10.88 5.63
N GLU A 55 6.64 9.87 4.87
CA GLU A 55 6.16 10.04 3.50
C GLU A 55 5.02 9.06 3.18
N VAL A 56 4.05 9.50 2.39
CA VAL A 56 2.97 8.68 1.86
C VAL A 56 2.86 8.95 0.36
N VAL A 57 2.99 7.88 -0.42
CA VAL A 57 2.87 7.88 -1.87
C VAL A 57 1.67 7.02 -2.26
N TRP A 58 0.72 7.59 -2.96
CA TRP A 58 -0.47 6.89 -3.39
C TRP A 58 -0.80 7.10 -4.88
N ALA A 59 -1.46 6.10 -5.46
CA ALA A 59 -1.76 6.05 -6.89
C ALA A 59 -3.21 6.46 -7.20
N THR A 60 -4.17 5.53 -7.20
CA THR A 60 -5.56 5.81 -7.59
C THR A 60 -6.29 6.69 -6.56
N SER A 61 -6.91 7.78 -7.01
CA SER A 61 -7.65 8.71 -6.11
C SER A 61 -8.91 8.09 -5.50
N ILE A 62 -9.33 8.59 -4.35
CA ILE A 62 -10.55 8.15 -3.66
C ILE A 62 -11.80 8.39 -4.52
N GLU A 63 -11.80 9.47 -5.32
CA GLU A 63 -12.84 9.74 -6.30
C GLU A 63 -12.93 8.62 -7.34
N THR A 64 -11.79 8.17 -7.87
CA THR A 64 -11.74 7.10 -8.87
C THR A 64 -12.15 5.76 -8.26
N ILE A 65 -11.72 5.47 -7.03
CA ILE A 65 -12.14 4.29 -6.26
C ILE A 65 -13.66 4.24 -6.11
N ILE A 66 -14.29 5.38 -5.76
CA ILE A 66 -15.74 5.49 -5.61
C ILE A 66 -16.45 5.34 -6.96
N LYS A 67 -15.94 5.99 -8.02
CA LYS A 67 -16.45 5.80 -9.39
C LYS A 67 -16.36 4.36 -9.86
N GLY A 68 -15.35 3.61 -9.39
CA GLY A 68 -15.22 2.17 -9.60
C GLY A 68 -16.16 1.29 -8.78
N GLY A 69 -17.12 1.88 -8.06
CA GLY A 69 -18.20 1.16 -7.37
C GLY A 69 -17.86 0.72 -5.95
N ARG A 70 -16.65 1.03 -5.44
CA ARG A 70 -16.28 0.78 -4.04
C ARG A 70 -16.91 1.82 -3.13
N ASN A 71 -17.61 1.36 -2.10
CA ASN A 71 -18.15 2.25 -1.08
C ASN A 71 -17.01 2.79 -0.21
N GLN A 72 -16.88 4.12 -0.15
CA GLN A 72 -15.95 4.85 0.70
C GLN A 72 -16.59 6.15 1.17
N ILE A 73 -16.12 6.67 2.31
CA ILE A 73 -16.42 8.05 2.71
C ILE A 73 -15.69 8.95 1.73
N TYR A 74 -16.42 9.75 0.96
CA TYR A 74 -15.79 10.72 0.06
C TYR A 74 -15.21 11.89 0.85
N LEU A 75 -13.93 11.77 1.17
CA LEU A 75 -13.14 12.82 1.77
C LEU A 75 -11.69 12.62 1.33
N PRO A 76 -11.20 13.45 0.38
CA PRO A 76 -9.81 13.39 -0.07
C PRO A 76 -8.82 13.44 1.10
N SER A 77 -7.78 12.63 1.02
CA SER A 77 -6.72 12.53 2.02
C SER A 77 -6.01 13.87 2.25
N SER A 78 -5.92 14.71 1.22
CA SER A 78 -5.37 16.07 1.31
C SER A 78 -6.14 16.95 2.32
N LEU A 79 -7.46 16.75 2.47
CA LEU A 79 -8.24 17.47 3.47
C LEU A 79 -7.89 17.01 4.88
N ILE A 80 -7.70 15.71 5.11
CA ILE A 80 -7.22 15.19 6.40
C ILE A 80 -5.83 15.72 6.73
N VAL A 81 -4.92 15.71 5.75
CA VAL A 81 -3.57 16.26 5.90
C VAL A 81 -3.64 17.74 6.27
N SER A 82 -4.44 18.54 5.56
CA SER A 82 -4.60 19.98 5.84
C SER A 82 -5.20 20.26 7.22
N ALA A 83 -6.14 19.42 7.68
CA ALA A 83 -6.77 19.54 8.99
C ALA A 83 -5.84 19.12 10.15
N SER A 84 -4.73 18.42 9.85
CA SER A 84 -3.81 17.87 10.85
C SER A 84 -2.69 18.84 11.29
N TYR A 85 -2.90 20.15 11.12
CA TYR A 85 -1.89 21.20 11.34
C TYR A 85 -1.37 21.30 12.79
N SER A 86 -2.12 20.78 13.77
CA SER A 86 -1.72 20.80 15.19
C SER A 86 -0.77 19.65 15.57
N LEU A 87 -0.56 18.68 14.68
CA LEU A 87 0.38 17.59 14.92
C LEU A 87 1.83 18.09 14.76
N PRO A 88 2.77 17.62 15.61
CA PRO A 88 4.15 18.14 15.62
C PRO A 88 5.02 17.63 14.46
N HIS A 89 4.46 16.80 13.56
CA HIS A 89 5.20 16.13 12.50
C HIS A 89 4.66 16.52 11.12
N GLN A 90 5.58 16.76 10.20
CA GLN A 90 5.29 16.92 8.78
C GLN A 90 5.38 15.56 8.09
N THR A 91 4.47 15.31 7.14
CA THR A 91 4.48 14.14 6.28
C THR A 91 4.45 14.61 4.84
N HIS A 92 5.35 14.13 4.01
CA HIS A 92 5.26 14.33 2.57
C HIS A 92 4.12 13.49 2.00
N TRP A 93 3.24 14.10 1.20
CA TRP A 93 2.00 13.45 0.73
C TRP A 93 1.89 13.56 -0.78
N PHE A 94 2.30 12.52 -1.49
CA PHE A 94 2.33 12.47 -2.95
C PHE A 94 1.19 11.61 -3.47
N GLY A 95 0.43 12.16 -4.41
CA GLY A 95 -0.75 11.50 -4.96
C GLY A 95 -0.71 11.32 -6.46
N SER A 96 -1.58 10.44 -6.95
CA SER A 96 -1.71 10.15 -8.39
C SER A 96 -0.44 9.60 -9.06
N VAL A 97 0.46 9.00 -8.27
CA VAL A 97 1.69 8.41 -8.79
C VAL A 97 1.35 7.11 -9.53
N LEU A 98 1.63 7.04 -10.83
CA LEU A 98 1.29 5.90 -11.70
C LEU A 98 -0.22 5.55 -11.71
N ALA A 99 -1.09 6.53 -11.50
CA ALA A 99 -2.54 6.31 -11.50
C ALA A 99 -3.06 5.68 -12.81
N ASN A 100 -2.43 5.99 -13.94
CA ASN A 100 -2.75 5.37 -15.24
C ASN A 100 -2.59 3.84 -15.24
N GLU A 101 -1.69 3.30 -14.41
CA GLU A 101 -1.48 1.86 -14.26
C GLU A 101 -2.41 1.26 -13.19
N THR A 102 -2.69 1.98 -12.10
CA THR A 102 -3.46 1.44 -10.98
C THR A 102 -4.98 1.58 -11.15
N ASP A 103 -5.46 2.64 -11.81
CA ASP A 103 -6.90 2.91 -11.95
C ASP A 103 -7.69 1.75 -12.59
N PRO A 104 -7.20 1.07 -13.65
CA PRO A 104 -7.87 -0.10 -14.22
C PRO A 104 -8.15 -1.21 -13.19
N HIS A 105 -7.29 -1.36 -12.18
CA HIS A 105 -7.45 -2.35 -11.13
C HIS A 105 -8.55 -1.99 -10.12
N PHE A 106 -9.07 -0.75 -10.12
CA PHE A 106 -10.20 -0.38 -9.28
C PHE A 106 -11.56 -0.51 -9.97
N PHE A 107 -11.59 -0.74 -11.29
CA PHE A 107 -12.84 -0.86 -12.05
C PHE A 107 -13.33 -2.30 -12.22
N HIS A 108 -12.45 -3.29 -12.37
CA HIS A 108 -12.85 -4.65 -12.78
C HIS A 108 -13.86 -5.33 -11.85
N GLN A 109 -13.81 -5.05 -10.53
CA GLN A 109 -14.58 -5.79 -9.53
C GLN A 109 -16.08 -5.49 -9.55
N PHE A 110 -16.47 -4.23 -9.77
CA PHE A 110 -17.86 -3.75 -9.67
C PHE A 110 -18.39 -3.09 -10.95
N ASN A 111 -17.64 -3.18 -12.05
CA ASN A 111 -18.08 -2.79 -13.38
C ASN A 111 -18.21 -4.04 -14.26
N GLU A 112 -19.44 -4.41 -14.61
CA GLU A 112 -19.72 -5.62 -15.41
C GLU A 112 -19.15 -5.55 -16.83
N SER A 113 -18.98 -4.33 -17.36
CA SER A 113 -18.39 -4.11 -18.68
C SER A 113 -16.86 -4.17 -18.67
N ALA A 114 -16.22 -4.13 -17.50
CA ALA A 114 -14.78 -4.22 -17.39
C ALA A 114 -14.29 -5.67 -17.50
N ALA A 115 -13.20 -5.89 -18.24
CA ALA A 115 -12.55 -7.18 -18.32
C ALA A 115 -12.05 -7.62 -16.94
N CYS A 116 -12.23 -8.90 -16.62
CA CYS A 116 -11.62 -9.46 -15.43
C CYS A 116 -10.09 -9.54 -15.60
N PRO A 117 -9.32 -9.43 -14.50
CA PRO A 117 -7.89 -9.73 -14.52
C PRO A 117 -7.63 -11.14 -15.07
N ASN A 118 -6.40 -11.37 -15.53
CA ASN A 118 -5.96 -12.70 -15.90
C ASN A 118 -6.20 -13.69 -14.75
N SER A 119 -6.66 -14.89 -15.08
CA SER A 119 -7.02 -15.94 -14.13
C SER A 119 -8.21 -15.62 -13.22
N CYS A 120 -9.07 -14.68 -13.63
CA CYS A 120 -10.38 -14.45 -13.01
C CYS A 120 -11.51 -14.66 -14.02
N THR A 121 -12.63 -15.19 -13.55
CA THR A 121 -13.87 -15.33 -14.32
C THR A 121 -14.98 -14.51 -13.68
N ARG A 122 -15.84 -13.92 -14.51
CA ARG A 122 -17.00 -13.14 -14.04
C ARG A 122 -18.11 -14.09 -13.64
N GLN A 123 -18.60 -13.97 -12.41
CA GLN A 123 -19.62 -14.84 -11.83
C GLN A 123 -20.63 -14.03 -11.03
N ASP A 124 -21.86 -14.51 -10.96
CA ASP A 124 -22.89 -13.96 -10.07
C ASP A 124 -22.62 -14.41 -8.65
N VAL A 125 -22.49 -13.44 -7.73
CA VAL A 125 -22.22 -13.69 -6.31
C VAL A 125 -23.45 -13.34 -5.51
N GLU A 126 -23.94 -14.28 -4.69
CA GLU A 126 -25.12 -14.07 -3.85
C GLU A 126 -24.95 -12.83 -2.95
N GLY A 127 -25.99 -11.99 -2.91
CA GLY A 127 -25.98 -10.72 -2.16
C GLY A 127 -25.18 -9.59 -2.81
N SER A 128 -24.52 -9.83 -3.94
CA SER A 128 -23.82 -8.78 -4.69
C SER A 128 -24.77 -8.05 -5.63
N ARG A 129 -24.56 -6.74 -5.79
CA ARG A 129 -25.39 -5.88 -6.66
C ARG A 129 -25.11 -6.08 -8.15
N VAL A 130 -23.94 -6.63 -8.47
CA VAL A 130 -23.40 -6.85 -9.81
C VAL A 130 -22.61 -8.15 -9.80
N SER A 131 -22.45 -8.77 -10.98
CA SER A 131 -21.51 -9.86 -11.16
C SER A 131 -20.07 -9.42 -10.84
N MET A 132 -19.29 -10.32 -10.27
CA MET A 132 -17.96 -10.03 -9.72
C MET A 132 -16.91 -10.89 -10.41
N CYS A 133 -15.69 -10.36 -10.56
CA CYS A 133 -14.55 -11.18 -10.96
C CYS A 133 -14.09 -12.02 -9.77
N LEU A 134 -14.11 -13.33 -9.92
CA LEU A 134 -13.58 -14.29 -8.95
C LEU A 134 -12.38 -15.01 -9.57
N PRO A 135 -11.35 -15.36 -8.78
CA PRO A 135 -10.25 -16.17 -9.28
C PRO A 135 -10.74 -17.52 -9.80
N ASP A 136 -10.13 -18.01 -10.88
CA ASP A 136 -10.42 -19.34 -11.38
C ASP A 136 -9.89 -20.44 -10.42
N GLU A 137 -10.34 -21.67 -10.64
CA GLU A 137 -9.96 -22.79 -9.79
C GLU A 137 -8.45 -23.07 -9.81
N GLN A 138 -7.80 -22.85 -10.96
CA GLN A 138 -6.38 -23.13 -11.11
C GLN A 138 -5.55 -22.15 -10.30
N TRP A 139 -5.81 -20.85 -10.45
CA TRP A 139 -5.21 -19.81 -9.64
C TRP A 139 -5.45 -20.03 -8.16
N THR A 140 -6.67 -20.43 -7.79
CA THR A 140 -7.01 -20.70 -6.38
C THR A 140 -6.20 -21.86 -5.82
N ARG A 141 -6.02 -22.95 -6.57
CA ARG A 141 -5.15 -24.07 -6.18
C ARG A 141 -3.69 -23.63 -6.06
N ASP A 142 -3.18 -22.91 -7.05
CA ASP A 142 -1.79 -22.46 -7.09
C ASP A 142 -1.48 -21.46 -5.98
N TRP A 143 -2.40 -20.54 -5.69
CA TRP A 143 -2.28 -19.60 -4.58
C TRP A 143 -2.27 -20.32 -3.23
N LYS A 144 -3.17 -21.29 -3.01
CA LYS A 144 -3.19 -22.10 -1.77
C LYS A 144 -1.90 -22.91 -1.58
N ALA A 145 -1.32 -23.43 -2.66
CA ALA A 145 -0.10 -24.21 -2.57
C ALA A 145 1.12 -23.39 -2.10
N ARG A 146 1.12 -22.07 -2.37
CA ARG A 146 2.19 -21.13 -1.97
C ARG A 146 1.78 -20.16 -0.85
N GLU A 147 0.59 -20.33 -0.28
CA GLU A 147 0.10 -19.50 0.82
C GLU A 147 1.07 -19.64 2.01
N GLY A 148 1.50 -18.53 2.62
CA GLY A 148 2.50 -18.55 3.69
C GLY A 148 3.96 -18.63 3.21
N GLU A 149 4.22 -19.00 1.95
CA GLU A 149 5.58 -19.05 1.41
C GLU A 149 6.13 -17.68 1.10
N TRP A 150 5.31 -16.83 0.46
CA TRP A 150 5.71 -15.45 0.17
C TRP A 150 5.88 -14.63 1.46
N GLU A 151 5.01 -14.79 2.47
CA GLU A 151 5.20 -14.13 3.76
C GLU A 151 6.50 -14.59 4.43
N ARG A 152 6.80 -15.90 4.39
CA ARG A 152 8.08 -16.41 4.91
C ARG A 152 9.27 -15.80 4.18
N GLN A 153 9.26 -15.77 2.86
CA GLN A 153 10.35 -15.17 2.08
C GLN A 153 10.50 -13.67 2.39
N LEU A 154 9.39 -12.93 2.46
CA LEU A 154 9.40 -11.51 2.86
C LEU A 154 10.01 -11.32 4.26
N MET A 155 9.77 -12.27 5.16
CA MET A 155 10.29 -12.22 6.54
C MET A 155 11.73 -12.66 6.67
N GLU A 156 12.14 -13.71 5.96
CA GLU A 156 13.55 -14.14 5.87
C GLU A 156 14.42 -13.02 5.32
N THR A 157 13.93 -12.32 4.31
CA THR A 157 14.59 -11.16 3.71
C THR A 157 14.44 -9.88 4.55
N LYS A 158 13.71 -9.93 5.67
CA LYS A 158 13.48 -8.80 6.59
C LYS A 158 12.93 -7.57 5.85
N GLY A 159 12.07 -7.76 4.86
CA GLY A 159 11.50 -6.68 4.05
C GLY A 159 12.53 -5.91 3.19
N ALA A 160 13.72 -6.47 3.00
CA ALA A 160 14.79 -5.93 2.15
C ALA A 160 14.77 -6.76 0.84
N ILE A 161 14.79 -6.27 -0.39
CA ILE A 161 15.00 -4.95 -0.99
C ILE A 161 14.36 -5.06 -2.40
N ALA A 162 13.76 -3.98 -2.90
CA ALA A 162 13.28 -3.86 -4.28
C ALA A 162 14.28 -4.32 -5.37
N GLU A 163 15.58 -4.35 -5.07
CA GLU A 163 16.63 -4.76 -6.01
C GLU A 163 16.49 -6.21 -6.50
N GLU A 164 16.10 -7.14 -5.63
CA GLU A 164 15.98 -8.56 -5.97
C GLU A 164 14.66 -8.88 -6.70
N TRP A 165 13.61 -8.08 -6.45
CA TRP A 165 12.27 -8.27 -7.02
C TRP A 165 12.04 -7.47 -8.32
N TYR A 166 12.68 -6.31 -8.48
CA TYR A 166 12.54 -5.44 -9.66
C TYR A 166 13.77 -5.44 -10.58
N GLY A 167 14.77 -6.29 -10.32
CA GLY A 167 15.92 -6.47 -11.21
C GLY A 167 16.82 -5.23 -11.34
N VAL A 168 16.85 -4.35 -10.33
CA VAL A 168 17.73 -3.18 -10.33
C VAL A 168 19.11 -3.64 -9.82
N GLY A 169 19.89 -4.25 -10.72
CA GLY A 169 21.20 -4.78 -10.41
C GLY A 169 22.15 -3.71 -9.88
N ALA A 170 22.60 -3.87 -8.63
CA ALA A 170 23.74 -3.13 -8.11
C ALA A 170 25.00 -3.59 -8.84
N GLY A 171 25.50 -2.74 -9.74
CA GLY A 171 26.86 -2.85 -10.25
C GLY A 171 27.86 -2.93 -9.09
N SER A 172 28.69 -3.97 -9.11
CA SER A 172 29.73 -4.27 -8.14
C SER A 172 30.58 -3.06 -7.74
N GLY A 173 30.68 -2.78 -6.44
CA GLY A 173 31.83 -2.04 -5.90
C GLY A 173 31.56 -1.12 -4.72
N ALA A 174 32.14 -1.52 -3.57
CA ALA A 174 32.47 -0.70 -2.40
C ALA A 174 31.30 -0.20 -1.53
N GLY A 175 31.30 -0.64 -0.27
CA GLY A 175 30.33 -0.24 0.74
C GLY A 175 30.17 1.28 0.85
N LYS A 176 28.92 1.75 0.87
CA LYS A 176 28.56 3.12 1.21
C LYS A 176 27.12 3.20 1.72
N LYS A 177 27.02 3.56 3.01
CA LYS A 177 26.04 4.41 3.69
C LYS A 177 24.59 4.37 3.15
N VAL A 178 23.67 3.97 4.02
CA VAL A 178 22.26 4.43 4.01
C VAL A 178 22.26 5.92 3.65
N ARG A 179 21.88 6.24 2.42
CA ARG A 179 21.81 7.62 1.95
C ARG A 179 20.59 8.24 2.59
N SER A 180 20.78 9.06 3.62
CA SER A 180 19.84 10.14 3.93
C SER A 180 19.88 11.10 2.74
N ARG A 181 18.90 10.99 1.84
CA ARG A 181 18.71 12.00 0.80
C ARG A 181 17.99 13.18 1.43
N ARG A 182 18.72 14.29 1.60
CA ARG A 182 18.15 15.62 1.76
C ARG A 182 17.33 15.94 0.52
N HIS A 183 16.14 16.47 0.74
CA HIS A 183 15.11 16.80 -0.24
C HIS A 183 15.35 18.19 -0.84
N ASP A 184 16.59 18.52 -1.20
CA ASP A 184 16.96 19.81 -1.79
C ASP A 184 17.60 19.59 -3.16
N GLU A 185 16.84 19.08 -4.13
CA GLU A 185 17.19 19.06 -5.56
C GLU A 185 15.96 18.63 -6.39
N LEU A 186 14.90 19.44 -6.35
CA LEU A 186 13.87 19.57 -7.40
C LEU A 186 13.33 21.00 -7.40
#